data_AF-A0A7X2TRT4-F1
#
_entry.id   AF-A0A7X2TRT4-F1
#
_cell.length_a   1.000
_cell.length_b   1.000
_cell.length_c   1.000
_cell.angle_alpha   90.00
_cell.angle_beta   90.00
_cell.angle_gamma   90.00
#
_symmetry.space_group_name_H-M   'P 1'
#
loop_
_entity.id
_entity.type
_entity.pdbx_description
1 polymer ?
#
loop_
_entity_poly.entity_id
_entity_poly.type
_entity_poly.pdbx_seq_one_letter_code
_entity_poly.pdbx_strand_id
1 'polypeptide(L)'
;MYARVNPWLLELGGTAADPNFPFYESNTVFVPLKDGTTQRTNYDTALHPLQNQFVLAPMLWNMAASAFKSVRLTEKTYLRVNADFLNNVFNMPGTTVPGGDGVILNRTSANSPRVLQLTMRLTW
;
A
#
# COMPACT_ATOMS: atom_id res chain seq x y z
N MET A 1 23.12 35.04 25.72
CA MET A 1 22.47 35.85 26.77
C MET A 1 21.12 35.20 27.03
N TYR A 2 20.92 34.57 28.20
CA TYR A 2 19.75 33.73 28.46
C TYR A 2 18.59 34.62 28.95
N ALA A 3 17.51 34.72 28.17
CA ALA A 3 16.32 35.47 28.59
C ALA A 3 15.57 34.63 29.63
N ARG A 4 15.36 35.21 30.83
CA ARG A 4 14.50 34.60 31.87
C ARG A 4 13.05 34.66 31.38
N VAL A 5 12.43 33.50 31.19
CA VAL A 5 11.00 33.40 30.92
C VAL A 5 10.26 33.55 32.25
N ASN A 6 9.43 34.59 32.37
CA ASN A 6 8.56 34.81 33.52
C ASN A 6 7.31 33.93 33.36
N PRO A 7 7.00 33.00 34.28
CA PRO A 7 5.98 31.97 34.08
C PRO A 7 4.51 32.44 34.22
N TRP A 8 4.23 33.74 34.36
CA TRP A 8 2.88 34.25 34.66
C TRP A 8 2.30 35.29 33.69
N LEU A 9 2.80 35.35 32.45
CA LEU A 9 2.14 36.11 31.37
C LEU A 9 1.91 35.17 30.19
N LEU A 10 0.71 34.61 30.11
CA LEU A 10 0.19 33.97 28.91
C LEU A 10 -0.21 35.07 27.91
N GLU A 11 0.76 35.75 27.33
CA GLU A 11 0.53 36.45 26.05
C GLU A 11 0.96 35.47 24.95
N LEU A 12 -0.04 34.79 24.38
CA LEU A 12 0.09 34.00 23.15
C LEU A 12 0.70 34.92 22.06
N GLY A 13 1.95 34.66 21.69
CA GLY A 13 2.64 35.36 20.61
C GLY A 13 3.02 36.79 21.01
N GLY A 14 4.31 37.12 20.87
CA GLY A 14 4.82 38.46 21.17
C GLY A 14 4.09 39.57 20.40
N THR A 15 4.38 40.82 20.68
CA THR A 15 3.73 41.95 19.97
C THR A 15 4.18 42.01 18.51
N ALA A 16 3.35 42.55 17.61
CA ALA A 16 3.71 42.78 16.19
C ALA A 16 4.94 43.70 15.99
N ALA A 17 5.43 44.34 17.06
CA ALA A 17 6.66 45.11 17.07
C ALA A 17 7.93 44.24 17.23
N ASP A 18 7.78 42.95 17.59
CA ASP A 18 8.90 42.01 17.66
C ASP A 18 9.29 41.57 16.24
N PRO A 19 10.56 41.74 15.81
CA PRO A 19 11.05 41.25 14.52
C PRO A 19 10.82 39.75 14.28
N ASN A 20 10.68 38.95 15.33
CA ASN A 20 10.41 37.51 15.27
C ASN A 20 8.92 37.15 15.34
N PHE A 21 8.03 38.13 15.48
CA PHE A 21 6.58 37.93 15.49
C PHE A 21 6.07 37.06 14.33
N PRO A 22 6.55 37.23 13.07
CA PRO A 22 6.10 36.39 11.96
C PRO A 22 6.47 34.90 12.05
N PHE A 23 7.35 34.53 13.00
CA PHE A 23 7.86 33.15 13.15
C PHE A 23 7.30 32.44 14.38
N TYR A 24 6.57 33.13 15.25
CA TYR A 24 5.86 32.50 16.36
C TYR A 24 4.73 31.59 15.86
N GLU A 25 4.51 30.47 16.55
CA GLU A 25 3.51 29.46 16.17
C GLU A 25 3.67 28.92 14.73
N SER A 26 4.90 28.97 14.18
CA SER A 26 5.24 28.49 12.84
C SER A 26 6.28 27.35 12.88
N ASN A 27 6.39 26.60 11.79
CA ASN A 27 7.37 25.52 11.62
C ASN A 27 8.77 26.03 11.23
N THR A 28 9.06 27.30 11.46
CA THR A 28 10.33 27.94 11.11
C THR A 28 11.34 27.79 12.26
N VAL A 29 12.49 27.19 11.96
CA VAL A 29 13.60 26.99 12.89
C VAL A 29 14.84 27.72 12.37
N PHE A 30 15.57 28.34 13.28
CA PHE A 30 16.82 29.04 13.00
C PHE A 30 18.01 28.15 13.34
N VAL A 31 18.73 27.67 12.32
CA VAL A 31 19.87 26.75 12.49
C VAL A 31 21.17 27.55 12.43
N PRO A 32 21.99 27.57 13.49
CA PRO A 32 23.31 28.20 13.45
C PRO A 32 24.27 27.37 12.61
N LEU A 33 24.93 28.02 11.66
CA LEU A 33 25.98 27.46 10.82
C LEU A 33 27.35 27.63 11.49
N LYS A 34 28.33 26.83 11.06
CA LYS A 34 29.69 26.82 11.63
C LYS A 34 30.42 28.16 11.50
N ASP A 35 30.01 29.00 10.54
CA ASP A 35 30.54 30.34 10.31
C ASP A 35 29.91 31.41 11.23
N GLY A 36 29.02 31.02 12.14
CA GLY A 36 28.33 31.93 13.06
C GLY A 36 27.11 32.63 12.45
N THR A 37 26.80 32.37 11.18
CA THR A 37 25.54 32.83 10.56
C THR A 37 24.39 31.90 10.95
N THR A 38 23.16 32.38 10.85
CA THR A 38 21.97 31.58 11.15
C THR A 38 21.15 31.43 9.88
N GLN A 39 20.91 30.18 9.48
CA GLN A 39 20.07 29.88 8.33
C GLN A 39 18.65 29.55 8.80
N ARG A 40 17.67 30.26 8.25
CA ARG A 40 16.25 29.97 8.45
C ARG A 40 15.87 28.73 7.63
N THR A 41 15.33 27.71 8.28
CA THR A 41 14.77 26.52 7.63
C THR A 41 13.34 26.27 8.11
N ASN A 42 12.51 25.67 7.27
CA ASN A 42 11.16 25.28 7.63
C ASN A 42 11.10 23.75 7.73
N TYR A 43 10.39 23.20 8.72
CA TYR A 43 10.24 21.74 8.90
C TYR A 43 9.28 21.08 7.87
N ASP A 44 8.92 21.76 6.79
CA ASP A 44 7.89 21.29 5.87
C ASP A 44 8.46 21.05 4.47
N THR A 45 8.71 19.78 4.14
CA THR A 45 9.01 19.36 2.76
C THR A 45 7.76 19.25 1.90
N ALA A 46 6.56 19.54 2.40
CA ALA A 46 5.26 19.24 1.78
C ALA A 46 5.10 17.76 1.41
N LEU A 47 5.96 16.90 1.95
CA LEU A 47 6.16 15.53 1.52
C LEU A 47 6.38 14.69 2.78
N HIS A 48 5.44 13.77 3.01
CA HIS A 48 5.37 12.93 4.21
C HIS A 48 6.61 12.02 4.31
N PRO A 49 7.22 11.85 5.49
CA PRO A 49 8.47 11.08 5.67
C PRO A 49 8.44 9.63 5.15
N LEU A 50 7.27 9.04 4.93
CA LEU A 50 7.11 7.65 4.45
C LEU A 50 6.92 7.53 2.92
N GLN A 51 7.07 8.59 2.14
CA GLN A 51 6.76 8.56 0.69
C GLN A 51 7.67 7.65 -0.16
N ASN A 52 8.83 7.24 0.36
CA ASN A 52 9.70 6.28 -0.32
C ASN A 52 9.97 5.04 0.54
N GLN A 53 9.02 4.66 1.40
CA GLN A 53 9.08 3.38 2.08
C GLN A 53 8.43 2.31 1.20
N PHE A 54 9.24 1.36 0.75
CA PHE A 54 8.74 0.11 0.18
C PHE A 54 8.06 -0.67 1.31
N VAL A 55 6.73 -0.60 1.35
CA VAL A 55 5.92 -1.43 2.23
C VAL A 55 5.50 -2.68 1.47
N LEU A 56 5.54 -3.82 2.14
CA LEU A 56 5.10 -5.08 1.57
C LEU A 56 3.63 -4.97 1.16
N ALA A 57 3.35 -5.21 -0.13
CA ALA A 57 2.00 -5.27 -0.65
C ALA A 57 1.23 -6.45 -0.03
N PRO A 58 -0.12 -6.44 -0.06
CA PRO A 58 -0.91 -7.60 0.36
C PRO A 58 -0.45 -8.88 -0.31
N MET A 59 -0.16 -9.93 0.47
CA MET A 59 0.29 -11.21 -0.06
C MET A 59 -0.87 -11.87 -0.83
N LEU A 60 -0.69 -11.98 -2.15
CA LEU A 60 -1.62 -12.61 -3.05
C LEU A 60 -1.11 -14.00 -3.43
N TRP A 61 -2.00 -14.98 -3.36
CA TRP A 61 -1.73 -16.32 -3.87
C TRP A 61 -2.95 -16.83 -4.63
N ASN A 62 -2.67 -17.74 -5.55
CA ASN A 62 -3.71 -18.42 -6.30
C ASN A 62 -3.27 -19.86 -6.59
N MET A 63 -4.20 -20.69 -7.05
CA MET A 63 -3.92 -22.08 -7.37
C MET A 63 -4.76 -22.51 -8.57
N ALA A 64 -4.09 -23.16 -9.52
CA ALA A 64 -4.72 -23.89 -10.62
C ALA A 64 -4.65 -25.40 -10.31
N ALA A 65 -5.67 -26.13 -10.73
CA ALA A 65 -5.74 -27.58 -10.53
C ALA A 65 -6.42 -28.25 -11.72
N SER A 66 -6.06 -29.50 -12.00
CA SER A 66 -6.68 -30.33 -13.03
C SER A 66 -6.94 -31.72 -12.48
N ALA A 67 -8.13 -32.26 -12.75
CA ALA A 67 -8.49 -33.63 -12.44
C ALA A 67 -8.88 -34.34 -13.74
N PHE A 68 -8.38 -35.55 -13.95
CA PHE A 68 -8.74 -36.34 -15.10
C PHE A 68 -8.96 -37.82 -14.77
N LYS A 69 -9.85 -38.45 -15.54
CA LYS A 69 -10.07 -39.89 -15.50
C LYS A 69 -10.08 -40.42 -16.92
N SER A 70 -9.29 -41.47 -17.15
CA SER A 70 -9.38 -42.28 -18.37
C SER A 70 -10.07 -43.59 -18.06
N VAL A 71 -11.07 -43.96 -18.86
CA VAL A 71 -11.80 -45.22 -18.80
C VAL A 71 -11.68 -45.93 -20.14
N ARG A 72 -11.46 -47.24 -20.11
CA ARG A 72 -11.54 -48.09 -21.30
C ARG A 72 -13.01 -48.37 -21.60
N LEU A 73 -13.45 -48.06 -22.81
CA LEU A 73 -14.79 -48.43 -23.28
C LEU A 73 -14.77 -49.81 -23.93
N THR A 74 -13.72 -50.07 -24.74
CA THR A 74 -13.45 -51.35 -25.40
C THR A 74 -11.94 -51.64 -25.35
N GLU A 75 -11.48 -52.68 -26.05
CA GLU A 75 -10.07 -53.07 -26.12
C GLU A 75 -9.19 -52.02 -26.81
N LYS A 76 -9.76 -51.25 -27.75
CA LYS A 76 -9.04 -50.23 -28.54
C LYS A 76 -9.50 -48.80 -28.24
N THR A 77 -10.67 -48.63 -27.61
CA THR A 77 -11.26 -47.31 -27.40
C THR A 77 -11.13 -46.82 -25.95
N TYR A 78 -10.60 -45.62 -25.79
CA TYR A 78 -10.38 -44.95 -24.51
C TYR A 78 -11.15 -43.63 -24.45
N LEU A 79 -11.84 -43.41 -23.33
CA LEU A 79 -12.52 -42.16 -23.03
C LEU A 79 -11.80 -41.46 -21.87
N ARG A 80 -11.33 -40.24 -22.10
CA ARG A 80 -10.75 -39.39 -21.06
C ARG A 80 -11.62 -38.17 -20.82
N VAL A 81 -11.99 -37.95 -19.56
CA VAL A 81 -12.67 -36.74 -19.09
C VAL A 81 -11.70 -35.94 -18.22
N ASN A 82 -11.69 -34.62 -18.40
CA ASN A 82 -10.87 -33.68 -17.64
C ASN A 82 -11.77 -32.57 -17.07
N ALA A 83 -11.46 -32.14 -15.87
CA ALA A 83 -11.99 -30.95 -15.23
C ALA A 83 -10.82 -30.06 -14.81
N ASP A 84 -10.74 -28.89 -15.43
CA ASP A 84 -9.66 -27.93 -15.24
C ASP A 84 -10.20 -26.70 -14.49
N PHE A 85 -9.58 -26.37 -13.36
CA PHE A 85 -9.87 -25.19 -12.56
C PHE A 85 -8.81 -24.13 -12.83
N LEU A 86 -9.18 -23.09 -13.56
CA LEU A 86 -8.26 -22.08 -14.05
C LEU A 86 -7.97 -21.04 -12.96
N ASN A 87 -6.71 -20.91 -12.57
CA ASN A 87 -6.14 -19.86 -11.72
C ASN A 87 -6.81 -19.56 -10.36
N ASN A 88 -7.94 -20.17 -9.99
CA ASN A 88 -8.59 -19.96 -8.70
C ASN A 88 -9.51 -21.14 -8.30
N VAL A 89 -8.91 -22.31 -8.07
CA VAL A 89 -9.67 -23.51 -7.64
C VAL A 89 -10.39 -23.33 -6.30
N PHE A 90 -9.93 -22.43 -5.44
CA PHE A 90 -10.59 -22.15 -4.15
C PHE A 90 -11.66 -21.06 -4.23
N ASN A 91 -11.81 -20.35 -5.35
CA ASN A 91 -12.66 -19.16 -5.48
C ASN A 91 -12.37 -18.11 -4.40
N MET A 92 -11.09 -17.90 -4.07
CA MET A 92 -10.72 -16.91 -3.06
C MET A 92 -10.69 -15.51 -3.68
N PRO A 93 -11.26 -14.49 -3.02
CA PRO A 93 -11.06 -13.10 -3.43
C PRO A 93 -9.63 -12.67 -3.10
N GLY A 94 -9.02 -11.88 -3.97
CA GLY A 94 -7.70 -11.29 -3.76
C GLY A 94 -7.81 -9.86 -3.23
N THR A 95 -6.92 -9.48 -2.32
CA THR A 95 -6.82 -8.10 -1.82
C THR A 95 -6.14 -7.20 -2.84
N THR A 96 -6.78 -6.10 -3.23
CA THR A 96 -6.20 -5.12 -4.16
C THR A 96 -5.12 -4.26 -3.51
N VAL A 97 -4.28 -3.63 -4.32
CA VAL A 97 -3.33 -2.64 -3.82
C VAL A 97 -4.07 -1.40 -3.28
N PRO A 98 -3.50 -0.67 -2.30
CA PRO A 98 -4.07 0.58 -1.82
C PRO A 98 -4.21 1.62 -2.95
N GLY A 99 -5.22 2.48 -2.84
CA GLY A 99 -5.37 3.65 -3.70
C GLY A 99 -4.34 4.75 -3.40
N GLY A 100 -4.38 5.86 -4.15
CA GLY A 100 -3.51 7.01 -3.91
C GLY A 100 -3.72 7.72 -2.56
N ASP A 101 -4.85 7.44 -1.92
CA ASP A 101 -5.22 7.82 -0.55
C ASP A 101 -4.68 6.85 0.53
N GLY A 102 -4.00 5.77 0.12
CA GLY A 102 -3.46 4.75 1.03
C GLY A 102 -4.50 3.78 1.58
N VAL A 103 -5.73 3.81 1.09
CA VAL A 103 -6.83 2.94 1.56
C VAL A 103 -6.99 1.75 0.63
N ILE A 104 -7.18 0.55 1.20
CA ILE A 104 -7.58 -0.64 0.45
C ILE A 104 -9.10 -0.74 0.47
N LEU A 105 -9.71 -0.83 -0.71
CA LEU A 105 -11.16 -0.99 -0.87
C LEU A 105 -11.47 -2.42 -1.34
N ASN A 106 -12.19 -3.20 -0.53
CA ASN A 106 -12.63 -4.57 -0.87
C ASN A 106 -13.85 -4.61 -1.83
N ARG A 107 -14.00 -3.60 -2.69
CA ARG A 107 -15.09 -3.51 -3.67
C ARG A 107 -14.84 -4.40 -4.89
N THR A 108 -13.58 -4.63 -5.20
CA THR A 108 -13.14 -5.48 -6.31
C THR A 108 -12.14 -6.50 -5.80
N SER A 109 -12.01 -7.60 -6.53
CA SER A 109 -11.06 -8.67 -6.21
C SER A 109 -9.85 -8.57 -7.13
N ALA A 110 -8.66 -8.68 -6.56
CA ALA A 110 -7.43 -8.83 -7.34
C ALA A 110 -7.33 -10.20 -8.02
N ASN A 111 -7.94 -11.24 -7.42
CA ASN A 111 -8.02 -12.57 -8.03
C ASN A 111 -9.25 -12.67 -8.94
N SER A 112 -9.09 -13.30 -10.10
CA SER A 112 -10.21 -13.62 -10.99
C SER A 112 -11.15 -14.65 -10.33
N PRO A 113 -12.46 -14.65 -10.66
CA PRO A 113 -13.39 -15.68 -10.22
C PRO A 113 -12.96 -17.08 -10.64
N ARG A 114 -13.49 -18.11 -9.96
CA ARG A 114 -13.27 -19.49 -10.38
C ARG A 114 -13.86 -19.74 -11.76
N VAL A 115 -13.03 -20.21 -12.69
CA VAL A 115 -13.45 -20.69 -14.00
C VAL A 115 -13.17 -22.18 -14.10
N LEU A 116 -14.17 -22.93 -14.55
CA LEU A 116 -14.11 -24.38 -14.73
C LEU A 116 -14.23 -24.70 -16.23
N GLN A 117 -13.31 -25.50 -16.73
CA GLN A 117 -13.34 -26.02 -18.10
C GLN A 117 -13.45 -27.55 -18.07
N LEU A 118 -14.47 -28.08 -18.75
CA LEU A 118 -14.67 -29.51 -18.92
C LEU A 118 -14.25 -29.92 -20.33
N THR A 119 -13.39 -30.92 -20.42
CA THR A 119 -12.92 -31.43 -21.72
C THR A 119 -13.04 -32.94 -21.76
N MET A 120 -13.59 -33.45 -22.86
CA MET A 120 -13.66 -34.89 -23.16
C MET A 120 -12.83 -35.21 -24.40
N ARG A 121 -12.09 -36.32 -24.36
CA ARG A 121 -11.35 -36.86 -25.51
C ARG A 121 -11.64 -38.33 -25.67
N LEU A 122 -12.03 -38.72 -26.88
CA LEU A 122 -12.13 -40.10 -27.33
C LEU A 122 -10.89 -40.46 -28.18
N THR A 123 -10.31 -41.62 -27.94
CA THR A 123 -9.21 -42.19 -28.74
C THR A 123 -9.59 -43.61 -29.12
N TRP A 124 -9.41 -43.99 -30.39
CA TRP A 124 -9.81 -45.29 -30.95
C TRP A 124 -8.74 -45.85 -31.88
#